data_AF-A0A9L0SNM3-F1
#
_entry.id   AF-A0A9L0SNM3-F1
#
_cell.length_a   1.000
_cell.length_b   1.000
_cell.length_c   1.000
_cell.angle_alpha   90.00
_cell.angle_beta   90.00
_cell.angle_gamma   90.00
#
_symmetry.space_group_name_H-M   'P 1'
#
loop_
_entity.id
_entity.type
_entity.pdbx_description
1 polymer ?
#
loop_
_entity_poly.entity_id
_entity_poly.type
_entity_poly.pdbx_seq_one_letter_code
_entity_poly.pdbx_strand_id
1 'polypeptide(L)'
;MGSLKHTGKAKQEIQIMSDRLTALSPHASIITLNVNRLNSPIKRHRVAKWIKVQDPTICCLQETHLSPKDKHRLRMKGWRTIFQANSKQKKAGVAILISHRGDFKIRQVKRDTEGPDIMIKGTLQQEEITLINIYAPNTGAPRFIKQLLTDLKEDVKNNTIIGGDL
;
A
#
# COMPACT_ATOMS: atom_id res chain seq x y z
N MET A 1 18.94 54.35 10.92
CA MET A 1 19.20 52.90 11.07
C MET A 1 17.86 52.17 10.98
N GLY A 2 17.45 51.73 9.80
CA GLY A 2 16.19 51.02 9.60
C GLY A 2 16.45 49.76 8.79
N SER A 3 16.67 48.63 9.47
CA SER A 3 17.02 47.36 8.85
C SER A 3 15.97 46.30 9.17
N LEU A 4 15.44 45.69 8.10
CA LEU A 4 15.03 44.29 7.99
C LEU A 4 13.95 43.78 8.97
N LYS A 5 12.68 44.13 8.71
CA LYS A 5 11.50 43.36 9.19
C LYS A 5 10.68 42.68 8.09
N HIS A 6 11.06 42.82 6.81
CA HIS A 6 10.27 42.32 5.68
C HIS A 6 10.53 40.85 5.28
N THR A 7 11.59 40.20 5.79
CA THR A 7 12.03 38.88 5.33
C THR A 7 11.25 37.69 5.94
N GLY A 8 10.61 37.86 7.10
CA GLY A 8 9.86 36.79 7.77
C GLY A 8 8.51 36.48 7.12
N LYS A 9 7.79 37.52 6.68
CA LYS A 9 6.44 37.39 6.09
C LYS A 9 6.48 36.70 4.73
N ALA A 10 7.44 37.07 3.88
CA ALA A 10 7.65 36.43 2.58
C ALA A 10 8.04 34.94 2.72
N LYS A 11 8.89 34.58 3.70
CA LYS A 11 9.21 33.16 3.96
C LYS A 11 7.97 32.35 4.41
N GLN A 12 7.14 32.94 5.26
CA GLN A 12 5.89 32.32 5.72
C GLN A 12 4.91 32.12 4.54
N GLU A 13 4.74 33.12 3.69
CA GLU A 13 3.88 33.07 2.51
C GLU A 13 4.38 32.06 1.48
N ILE A 14 5.71 31.97 1.26
CA ILE A 14 6.33 30.96 0.40
C ILE A 14 6.12 29.55 0.95
N GLN A 15 6.24 29.35 2.27
CA GLN A 15 5.96 28.05 2.90
C GLN A 15 4.49 27.67 2.74
N ILE A 16 3.56 28.60 2.99
CA ILE A 16 2.12 28.38 2.82
C ILE A 16 1.79 28.07 1.35
N MET A 17 2.43 28.75 0.39
CA MET A 17 2.27 28.45 -1.03
C MET A 17 2.87 27.09 -1.40
N SER A 18 4.01 26.69 -0.82
CA SER A 18 4.61 25.37 -1.01
C SER A 18 3.76 24.25 -0.42
N ASP A 19 3.19 24.46 0.76
CA ASP A 19 2.26 23.55 1.43
C ASP A 19 0.95 23.44 0.63
N ARG A 20 0.50 24.56 0.02
CA ARG A 20 -0.63 24.57 -0.92
C ARG A 20 -0.29 23.88 -2.24
N LEU A 21 0.92 24.04 -2.78
CA LEU A 21 1.36 23.39 -4.02
C LEU A 21 1.51 21.88 -3.84
N THR A 22 1.98 21.41 -2.67
CA THR A 22 1.93 20.00 -2.29
C THR A 22 0.51 19.48 -2.06
N ALA A 23 -0.43 20.35 -1.68
CA ALA A 23 -1.86 20.03 -1.63
C ALA A 23 -2.57 20.06 -3.00
N LEU A 24 -2.05 20.78 -4.00
CA LEU A 24 -2.69 21.03 -5.30
C LEU A 24 -2.45 19.93 -6.35
N SER A 25 -1.61 18.95 -6.06
CA SER A 25 -1.56 17.69 -6.81
C SER A 25 -1.01 16.58 -5.91
N PRO A 26 -1.87 15.91 -5.11
CA PRO A 26 -1.41 14.81 -4.30
C PRO A 26 -1.15 13.65 -5.26
N HIS A 27 0.07 13.51 -5.77
CA HIS A 27 0.44 12.35 -6.54
C HIS A 27 0.25 11.13 -5.64
N ALA A 28 -0.68 10.25 -6.02
CA ALA A 28 -0.88 9.01 -5.31
C ALA A 28 0.31 8.10 -5.59
N SER A 29 1.08 7.77 -4.56
CA SER A 29 2.20 6.84 -4.68
C SER A 29 1.82 5.46 -4.14
N ILE A 30 2.13 4.44 -4.92
CA ILE A 30 1.89 3.04 -4.56
C ILE A 30 3.23 2.32 -4.63
N ILE A 31 3.60 1.63 -3.55
CA ILE A 31 4.81 0.81 -3.49
C ILE A 31 4.42 -0.65 -3.34
N THR A 32 5.06 -1.53 -4.11
CA THR A 32 5.00 -2.98 -3.91
C THR A 32 6.36 -3.49 -3.44
N LEU A 33 6.37 -4.40 -2.46
CA LEU A 33 7.61 -4.95 -1.89
C LEU A 33 7.44 -6.39 -1.43
N ASN A 34 8.21 -7.31 -2.02
CA ASN A 34 8.42 -8.62 -1.43
C ASN A 34 9.34 -8.46 -0.20
N VAL A 35 8.81 -8.78 0.98
CA VAL A 35 9.52 -8.61 2.25
C VAL A 35 10.21 -9.86 2.74
N ASN A 36 10.12 -11.00 2.04
CA ASN A 36 10.76 -12.27 2.36
C ASN A 36 10.72 -12.60 3.87
N ARG A 37 9.52 -12.83 4.42
CA ARG A 37 9.20 -13.09 5.84
C ARG A 37 9.36 -11.90 6.80
N LEU A 38 8.28 -11.59 7.52
CA LEU A 38 8.22 -10.55 8.56
C LEU A 38 8.11 -11.10 10.00
N ASN A 39 8.55 -12.34 10.25
CA ASN A 39 8.49 -12.94 11.60
C ASN A 39 9.50 -12.35 12.59
N SER A 40 10.64 -11.85 12.12
CA SER A 40 11.67 -11.20 12.97
C SER A 40 11.27 -9.77 13.38
N PRO A 41 11.29 -9.42 14.68
CA PRO A 41 11.04 -8.05 15.14
C PRO A 41 11.97 -7.01 14.53
N ILE A 42 13.27 -7.33 14.39
CA ILE A 42 14.27 -6.41 13.82
C ILE A 42 13.93 -6.10 12.36
N LYS A 43 13.59 -7.13 11.57
CA LYS A 43 13.22 -6.95 10.17
C LYS A 43 11.93 -6.14 10.01
N ARG A 44 10.90 -6.42 10.83
CA ARG A 44 9.67 -5.60 10.85
C ARG A 44 9.96 -4.14 11.13
N HIS A 45 10.80 -3.84 12.12
CA HIS A 45 11.17 -2.47 12.45
C HIS A 45 11.89 -1.78 11.27
N ARG A 46 12.84 -2.47 10.62
CA ARG A 46 13.56 -1.93 9.45
C ARG A 46 12.63 -1.64 8.27
N VAL A 47 11.76 -2.60 7.92
CA VAL A 47 10.79 -2.44 6.85
C VAL A 47 9.81 -1.31 7.17
N ALA A 48 9.28 -1.24 8.40
CA ALA A 48 8.40 -0.18 8.83
C ALA A 48 9.08 1.21 8.78
N LYS A 49 10.35 1.31 9.20
CA LYS A 49 11.13 2.54 9.10
C LYS A 49 11.32 2.96 7.65
N TRP A 50 11.66 2.02 6.77
CA TRP A 50 11.83 2.30 5.34
C TRP A 50 10.53 2.78 4.69
N ILE A 51 9.41 2.10 4.93
CA ILE A 51 8.08 2.50 4.42
C ILE A 51 7.73 3.93 4.86
N LYS A 52 8.01 4.29 6.13
CA LYS A 52 7.78 5.65 6.63
C LYS A 52 8.66 6.71 5.97
N VAL A 53 9.88 6.37 5.56
CA VAL A 53 10.77 7.29 4.85
C VAL A 53 10.29 7.54 3.43
N GLN A 54 9.80 6.51 2.74
CA GLN A 54 9.22 6.66 1.40
C GLN A 54 7.83 7.31 1.44
N ASP A 55 7.10 7.06 2.53
CA ASP A 55 5.84 7.69 2.87
C ASP A 55 4.73 7.57 1.79
N PRO A 56 4.51 6.36 1.21
CA PRO A 56 3.60 6.23 0.08
C PRO A 56 2.13 6.32 0.49
N THR A 57 1.24 6.59 -0.46
CA THR A 57 -0.22 6.56 -0.23
C THR A 57 -0.68 5.14 0.12
N ILE A 58 -0.22 4.15 -0.64
CA ILE A 58 -0.54 2.73 -0.44
C ILE A 58 0.74 1.89 -0.53
N CYS A 59 0.88 0.87 0.32
CA CYS A 59 1.98 -0.08 0.29
C CYS A 59 1.47 -1.53 0.26
N CYS A 60 1.85 -2.27 -0.77
CA CYS A 60 1.60 -3.69 -0.96
C CYS A 60 2.83 -4.50 -0.53
N LEU A 61 2.62 -5.51 0.30
CA LEU A 61 3.67 -6.42 0.77
C LEU A 61 3.37 -7.86 0.33
N GLN A 62 4.40 -8.59 -0.09
CA GLN A 62 4.34 -10.04 -0.40
C GLN A 62 5.27 -10.84 0.51
N GLU A 63 5.04 -12.16 0.62
CA GLU A 63 5.79 -13.06 1.52
C GLU A 63 5.86 -12.60 2.99
N THR A 64 4.78 -12.03 3.52
CA THR A 64 4.76 -11.58 4.93
C THR A 64 4.98 -12.74 5.91
N HIS A 65 4.48 -13.94 5.56
CA HIS A 65 4.59 -15.17 6.36
C HIS A 65 4.10 -15.03 7.81
N LEU A 66 3.17 -14.12 8.04
CA LEU A 66 2.56 -13.92 9.35
C LEU A 66 1.39 -14.87 9.52
N SER A 67 1.25 -15.44 10.71
CA SER A 67 0.07 -16.21 11.02
C SER A 67 -1.15 -15.28 11.18
N PRO A 68 -2.38 -15.78 11.01
CA PRO A 68 -3.58 -15.02 11.35
C PRO A 68 -3.57 -14.46 12.79
N LYS A 69 -2.92 -15.15 13.74
CA LYS A 69 -2.76 -14.70 15.14
C LYS A 69 -1.79 -13.52 15.28
N ASP A 70 -0.81 -13.44 14.38
CA ASP A 70 0.24 -12.42 14.36
C ASP A 70 -0.17 -11.15 13.60
N LYS A 71 -1.42 -11.04 13.11
CA LYS A 71 -1.89 -9.91 12.29
C LYS A 71 -1.58 -8.54 12.89
N HIS A 72 -1.67 -8.42 14.22
CA HIS A 72 -1.42 -7.18 14.97
C HIS A 72 0.03 -6.69 14.87
N ARG A 73 1.00 -7.56 14.52
CA ARG A 73 2.43 -7.24 14.50
C ARG A 73 2.86 -6.36 13.31
N LEU A 74 1.97 -6.16 12.33
CA LEU A 74 2.19 -5.21 11.22
C LEU A 74 1.67 -3.80 11.48
N ARG A 75 1.07 -3.53 12.65
CA ARG A 75 0.53 -2.19 12.94
C ARG A 75 1.64 -1.15 12.98
N MET A 76 1.46 -0.08 12.21
CA MET A 76 2.39 1.05 12.15
C MET A 76 1.65 2.35 12.46
N LYS A 77 2.21 3.19 13.35
CA LYS A 77 1.67 4.54 13.62
C LYS A 77 1.61 5.35 12.32
N GLY A 78 0.47 5.99 12.06
CA GLY A 78 0.21 6.75 10.83
C GLY A 78 -0.35 5.92 9.66
N TRP A 79 -0.62 4.63 9.86
CA TRP A 79 -1.16 3.71 8.85
C TRP A 79 -2.45 3.06 9.33
N ARG A 80 -3.54 3.25 8.56
CA ARG A 80 -4.94 3.16 9.06
C ARG A 80 -5.52 1.77 8.87
N THR A 81 -5.10 1.05 7.83
CA THR A 81 -5.74 -0.18 7.41
C THR A 81 -4.70 -1.21 6.98
N ILE A 82 -4.82 -2.43 7.51
CA ILE A 82 -3.97 -3.58 7.15
C ILE A 82 -4.86 -4.74 6.72
N PHE A 83 -4.94 -4.97 5.41
CA PHE A 83 -5.52 -6.20 4.87
C PHE A 83 -4.46 -7.26 4.79
N GLN A 84 -4.80 -8.50 5.12
CA GLN A 84 -3.90 -9.65 5.05
C GLN A 84 -4.68 -10.84 4.50
N ALA A 85 -4.07 -11.55 3.57
CA ALA A 85 -4.48 -12.88 3.11
C ALA A 85 -3.28 -13.79 3.37
N ASN A 86 -3.52 -14.87 4.11
CA ASN A 86 -2.49 -15.81 4.55
C ASN A 86 -2.92 -17.21 4.13
N SER A 87 -2.04 -17.97 3.47
CA SER A 87 -2.34 -19.37 3.18
C SER A 87 -2.31 -20.21 4.46
N LYS A 88 -3.20 -21.22 4.55
CA LYS A 88 -3.27 -22.16 5.68
C LYS A 88 -1.93 -22.85 5.96
N GLN A 89 -1.07 -22.98 4.95
CA GLN A 89 0.24 -23.64 5.03
C GLN A 89 1.42 -22.72 5.41
N LYS A 90 1.19 -21.48 5.88
CA LYS A 90 2.24 -20.53 6.36
C LYS A 90 3.30 -20.12 5.32
N LYS A 91 3.09 -20.37 4.03
CA LYS A 91 4.11 -20.19 2.97
C LYS A 91 3.84 -19.02 2.01
N ALA A 92 2.68 -18.38 2.11
CA ALA A 92 2.35 -17.22 1.28
C ALA A 92 1.48 -16.27 2.10
N GLY A 93 1.82 -14.98 2.08
CA GLY A 93 1.03 -13.98 2.77
C GLY A 93 1.23 -12.61 2.13
N VAL A 94 0.14 -11.97 1.74
CA VAL A 94 0.15 -10.62 1.19
C VAL A 94 -0.48 -9.65 2.18
N ALA A 95 -0.06 -8.39 2.15
CA ALA A 95 -0.68 -7.34 2.94
C ALA A 95 -0.82 -6.03 2.17
N ILE A 96 -1.85 -5.24 2.48
CA ILE A 96 -2.01 -3.87 1.97
C ILE A 96 -2.11 -2.91 3.15
N LEU A 97 -1.28 -1.88 3.11
CA LEU A 97 -1.15 -0.80 4.09
C LEU A 97 -1.59 0.51 3.44
N ILE A 98 -2.49 1.26 4.10
CA ILE A 98 -2.98 2.56 3.62
C ILE A 98 -2.55 3.66 4.60
N SER A 99 -1.87 4.69 4.08
CA SER A 99 -1.44 5.84 4.87
C SER A 99 -2.65 6.65 5.35
N HIS A 100 -2.57 7.23 6.55
CA HIS A 100 -3.61 8.15 7.04
C HIS A 100 -3.73 9.43 6.21
N ARG A 101 -2.73 9.75 5.38
CA ARG A 101 -2.70 10.97 4.58
C ARG A 101 -3.48 10.86 3.29
N GLY A 102 -3.49 9.67 2.69
CA GLY A 102 -4.33 9.41 1.52
C GLY A 102 -5.78 9.34 1.97
N ASP A 103 -6.64 10.19 1.43
CA ASP A 103 -8.11 10.06 1.59
C ASP A 103 -8.64 8.89 0.74
N PHE A 104 -8.03 7.71 0.88
CA PHE A 104 -8.48 6.50 0.22
C PHE A 104 -9.66 5.90 0.99
N LYS A 105 -10.86 5.98 0.40
CA LYS A 105 -12.08 5.46 1.00
C LYS A 105 -12.39 4.08 0.44
N ILE A 106 -12.33 3.09 1.31
CA ILE A 106 -12.50 1.69 0.91
C ILE A 106 -13.99 1.39 0.75
N ARG A 107 -14.39 0.88 -0.41
CA ARG A 107 -15.76 0.43 -0.69
C ARG A 107 -15.90 -1.07 -0.55
N GLN A 108 -14.91 -1.83 -1.01
CA GLN A 108 -14.94 -3.29 -1.01
C GLN A 108 -13.55 -3.86 -0.76
N VAL A 109 -13.52 -5.01 -0.08
CA VAL A 109 -12.30 -5.80 0.12
C VAL A 109 -12.64 -7.25 -0.22
N LYS A 110 -11.99 -7.79 -1.24
CA LYS A 110 -12.05 -9.22 -1.59
C LYS A 110 -10.73 -9.85 -1.19
N ARG A 111 -10.83 -10.91 -0.40
CA ARG A 111 -9.68 -11.73 0.02
C ARG A 111 -10.02 -13.13 -0.40
N ASP A 112 -9.16 -13.76 -1.16
CA ASP A 112 -9.32 -15.18 -1.39
C ASP A 112 -9.04 -15.91 -0.07
N THR A 113 -9.94 -16.80 0.32
CA THR A 113 -9.79 -17.69 1.48
C THR A 113 -8.61 -18.64 1.32
N GLU A 114 -8.15 -18.88 0.08
CA GLU A 114 -7.06 -19.82 -0.23
C GLU A 114 -5.96 -19.22 -1.13
N GLY A 115 -6.19 -18.05 -1.73
CA GLY A 115 -5.32 -17.41 -2.70
C GLY A 115 -4.27 -16.43 -2.13
N PRO A 116 -3.22 -16.11 -2.92
CA PRO A 116 -2.14 -15.23 -2.53
C PRO A 116 -2.41 -13.75 -2.85
N ASP A 117 -3.67 -13.37 -3.05
CA ASP A 117 -4.05 -12.03 -3.49
C ASP A 117 -5.04 -11.32 -2.53
N ILE A 118 -4.94 -9.99 -2.53
CA ILE A 118 -5.92 -9.10 -1.89
C ILE A 118 -6.33 -8.08 -2.93
N MET A 119 -7.64 -7.94 -3.12
CA MET A 119 -8.23 -6.87 -3.90
C MET A 119 -8.93 -5.88 -2.98
N ILE A 120 -8.66 -4.59 -3.18
CA ILE A 120 -9.41 -3.50 -2.59
C ILE A 120 -10.01 -2.65 -3.71
N LYS A 121 -11.28 -2.28 -3.55
CA LYS A 121 -11.93 -1.25 -4.37
C LYS A 121 -12.22 -0.07 -3.46
N GLY A 122 -11.92 1.13 -3.93
CA GLY A 122 -12.13 2.34 -3.16
C GLY A 122 -12.10 3.58 -4.04
N THR A 123 -12.19 4.74 -3.40
CA THR A 123 -12.04 6.02 -4.07
C THR A 123 -10.83 6.76 -3.53
N LEU A 124 -10.08 7.38 -4.44
CA LEU A 124 -8.99 8.28 -4.11
C LEU A 124 -9.16 9.51 -4.99
N GLN A 125 -9.28 10.69 -4.38
CA GLN A 125 -9.53 11.94 -5.13
C GLN A 125 -10.76 11.84 -6.06
N GLN A 126 -11.84 11.24 -5.56
CA GLN A 126 -13.11 11.02 -6.29
C GLN A 126 -13.04 9.99 -7.44
N GLU A 127 -11.85 9.53 -7.81
CA GLU A 127 -11.67 8.45 -8.78
C GLU A 127 -11.84 7.08 -8.14
N GLU A 128 -12.63 6.20 -8.77
CA GLU A 128 -12.68 4.80 -8.37
C GLU A 128 -11.37 4.11 -8.76
N ILE A 129 -10.74 3.42 -7.81
CA ILE A 129 -9.52 2.65 -8.01
C ILE A 129 -9.73 1.24 -7.48
N THR A 130 -9.36 0.25 -8.30
CA THR A 130 -9.19 -1.14 -7.87
C THR A 130 -7.70 -1.41 -7.74
N LEU A 131 -7.24 -1.86 -6.57
CA LEU A 131 -5.87 -2.29 -6.35
C LEU A 131 -5.86 -3.78 -6.01
N ILE A 132 -5.05 -4.54 -6.73
CA ILE A 132 -4.87 -5.97 -6.54
C ILE A 132 -3.40 -6.23 -6.20
N ASN A 133 -3.16 -6.73 -4.99
CA ASN A 133 -1.84 -7.15 -4.53
C ASN A 133 -1.72 -8.67 -4.69
N ILE A 134 -0.77 -9.16 -5.47
CA ILE A 134 -0.60 -10.58 -5.80
C ILE A 134 0.79 -11.09 -5.40
N TYR A 135 0.86 -12.36 -5.05
CA TYR A 135 2.11 -13.13 -4.99
C TYR A 135 1.97 -14.41 -5.81
N ALA A 136 2.72 -14.56 -6.89
CA ALA A 136 2.73 -15.77 -7.70
C ALA A 136 3.64 -16.84 -7.08
N PRO A 137 3.24 -18.12 -7.11
CA PRO A 137 4.12 -19.20 -6.68
C PRO A 137 5.32 -19.35 -7.62
N ASN A 138 6.52 -19.59 -7.06
CA ASN A 138 7.75 -19.85 -7.82
C ASN A 138 7.61 -20.98 -8.86
N THR A 139 6.78 -21.98 -8.59
CA THR A 139 6.51 -23.09 -9.51
C THR A 139 5.15 -22.89 -10.18
N GLY A 140 5.13 -22.86 -11.52
CA GLY A 140 3.89 -22.76 -12.28
C GLY A 140 3.32 -21.34 -12.40
N ALA A 141 4.11 -20.30 -12.12
CA ALA A 141 3.72 -18.89 -12.23
C ALA A 141 2.97 -18.55 -13.53
N PRO A 142 3.40 -18.97 -14.75
CA PRO A 142 2.66 -18.64 -15.97
C PRO A 142 1.22 -19.20 -15.98
N ARG A 143 1.02 -20.41 -15.46
CA ARG A 143 -0.31 -21.03 -15.35
C ARG A 143 -1.16 -20.31 -14.29
N PHE A 144 -0.55 -19.97 -13.16
CA PHE A 144 -1.20 -19.22 -12.09
C PHE A 144 -1.67 -17.84 -12.58
N ILE A 145 -0.79 -17.07 -13.21
CA ILE A 145 -1.11 -15.74 -13.76
C ILE A 145 -2.23 -15.84 -14.79
N LYS A 146 -2.17 -16.81 -15.70
CA LYS A 146 -3.23 -17.00 -16.71
C LYS A 146 -4.60 -17.26 -16.07
N GLN A 147 -4.65 -18.13 -15.04
CA GLN A 147 -5.89 -18.41 -14.31
C GLN A 147 -6.37 -17.17 -13.58
N LEU A 148 -5.48 -16.48 -12.86
CA LEU A 148 -5.80 -15.27 -12.11
C LEU A 148 -6.36 -14.16 -13.02
N LEU A 149 -5.74 -13.90 -14.17
CA LEU A 149 -6.26 -12.92 -15.13
C LEU A 149 -7.63 -13.31 -15.69
N THR A 150 -7.92 -14.61 -15.80
CA THR A 150 -9.24 -15.12 -16.20
C THR A 150 -10.27 -14.86 -15.10
N ASP A 151 -9.94 -15.15 -13.85
CA ASP A 151 -10.82 -14.98 -12.70
C ASP A 151 -11.08 -13.49 -12.39
N LEU A 152 -10.09 -12.63 -12.67
CA LEU A 152 -10.16 -11.19 -12.47
C LEU A 152 -10.84 -10.44 -13.63
N LYS A 153 -11.17 -11.10 -14.73
CA LYS A 153 -11.63 -10.45 -15.96
C LYS A 153 -12.84 -9.52 -15.75
N GLU A 154 -13.81 -9.93 -14.94
CA GLU A 154 -15.00 -9.13 -14.60
C GLU A 154 -14.73 -8.06 -13.52
N ASP A 155 -13.65 -8.23 -12.75
CA ASP A 155 -13.24 -7.31 -11.69
C ASP A 155 -12.31 -6.20 -12.20
N VAL A 156 -11.57 -6.45 -13.30
CA VAL A 156 -10.66 -5.50 -13.94
C VAL A 156 -11.46 -4.48 -14.77
N LYS A 157 -11.48 -3.24 -14.29
CA LYS A 157 -12.01 -2.05 -14.99
C LYS A 157 -10.88 -1.11 -15.40
N ASN A 158 -11.21 -0.01 -16.09
CA ASN A 158 -10.24 0.99 -16.60
C ASN A 158 -9.26 1.52 -15.54
N ASN A 159 -9.69 1.67 -14.27
CA ASN A 159 -8.85 2.16 -13.18
C ASN A 159 -8.37 1.02 -12.24
N THR A 160 -7.81 -0.04 -12.82
CA THR A 160 -7.28 -1.19 -12.05
C THR A 160 -5.77 -1.22 -12.05
N ILE A 161 -5.18 -1.33 -10.86
CA ILE A 161 -3.75 -1.48 -10.66
C ILE A 161 -3.51 -2.90 -10.13
N ILE A 162 -2.78 -3.69 -10.92
CA ILE A 162 -2.35 -5.03 -10.54
C ILE A 162 -0.86 -4.95 -10.24
N GLY A 163 -0.47 -5.21 -9.01
CA GLY A 163 0.91 -5.14 -8.55
C GLY A 163 1.25 -6.28 -7.61
N GLY A 164 2.51 -6.68 -7.57
CA GLY A 164 2.88 -7.87 -6.84
C GLY A 164 4.26 -8.38 -7.16
N ASP A 165 4.51 -9.60 -6.74
CA ASP A 165 5.62 -10.42 -7.21
C ASP A 165 5.00 -11.54 -8.06
N LEU A 166 5.33 -11.59 -9.36
CA LEU A 166 4.63 -12.37 -10.39
C LEU A 166 5.55 -13.40 -11.04
#